data_AF-A0A819Q8S1-F1
#
_entry.id   AF-A0A819Q8S1-F1
#
_cell.length_a   1.000
_cell.length_b   1.000
_cell.length_c   1.000
_cell.angle_alpha   90.00
_cell.angle_beta   90.00
_cell.angle_gamma   90.00
#
_symmetry.space_group_name_H-M   'P 1'
#
loop_
_entity.id
_entity.type
_entity.pdbx_description
1 polymer ?
#
loop_
_entity_poly.entity_id
_entity_poly.type
_entity_poly.pdbx_seq_one_letter_code
_entity_poly.pdbx_strand_id
1 'polypeptide(L)'
;MSLGQMRVLEIDDVKLPQSMTIARFLAHQFHLAGKNNLEQAKIEAVADTTTDLLNKFGPIICQILNDKRKIFKSTKSLENDLPDGLHIASSFISQY
;
A
#
# COMPACT_ATOMS: atom_id res chain seq x y z
N MET A 1 -20.10 0.98 9.16
CA MET A 1 -19.84 -0.35 9.76
C MET A 1 -18.35 -0.48 10.02
N SER A 2 -17.89 -0.85 11.22
CA SER A 2 -16.47 -1.12 11.47
C SER A 2 -16.20 -2.62 11.38
N LEU A 3 -15.15 -3.03 10.67
CA LEU A 3 -14.79 -4.44 10.47
C LEU A 3 -13.90 -4.99 11.60
N GLY A 4 -13.98 -4.43 12.80
CA GLY A 4 -13.11 -4.81 13.92
C GLY A 4 -11.62 -4.46 13.73
N GLN A 5 -11.27 -3.72 12.68
CA GLN A 5 -9.92 -3.22 12.41
C GLN A 5 -9.83 -1.71 12.69
N MET A 6 -8.66 -1.23 13.14
CA MET A 6 -8.41 0.20 13.26
C MET A 6 -8.18 0.85 11.89
N ARG A 7 -8.60 2.12 11.76
CA ARG A 7 -8.79 2.96 10.55
C ARG A 7 -10.20 2.87 9.98
N VAL A 8 -11.04 3.79 10.44
CA VAL A 8 -12.39 4.06 9.92
C VAL A 8 -12.45 5.57 9.67
N LEU A 9 -12.85 5.97 8.46
CA LEU A 9 -13.16 7.36 8.15
C LEU A 9 -14.64 7.60 8.43
N GLU A 10 -14.97 8.67 9.13
CA GLU A 10 -16.33 9.11 9.39
C GLU A 10 -16.63 10.33 8.54
N ILE A 11 -17.66 10.22 7.70
CA ILE A 11 -18.16 11.31 6.86
C ILE A 11 -19.63 11.43 7.20
N ASP A 12 -19.99 12.51 7.87
CA ASP A 12 -21.30 12.69 8.47
C ASP A 12 -21.63 11.49 9.38
N ASP A 13 -22.71 10.75 9.07
CA ASP A 13 -23.14 9.54 9.80
C ASP A 13 -22.64 8.23 9.17
N VAL A 14 -21.81 8.29 8.12
CA VAL A 14 -21.28 7.12 7.41
C VAL A 14 -19.87 6.76 7.88
N LYS A 15 -19.73 5.55 8.42
CA LYS A 15 -18.44 4.94 8.78
C LYS A 15 -17.90 4.10 7.61
N LEU A 16 -16.82 4.57 6.98
CA LEU A 16 -16.10 3.91 5.90
C LEU A 16 -14.86 3.16 6.45
N PRO A 17 -14.86 1.82 6.49
CA PRO A 17 -13.69 1.03 6.86
C PRO A 17 -12.75 0.83 5.65
N GLN A 18 -11.61 0.17 5.87
CA GLN A 18 -10.56 -0.18 4.89
C GLN A 18 -9.71 1.00 4.42
N SER A 19 -8.40 0.96 4.70
CA SER A 19 -7.48 2.06 4.40
C SER A 19 -7.38 2.40 2.92
N MET A 20 -7.38 1.38 2.04
CA MET A 20 -7.31 1.62 0.59
C MET A 20 -8.61 2.20 0.03
N THR A 21 -9.76 1.78 0.56
CA THR A 21 -11.06 2.35 0.18
C THR A 21 -11.16 3.81 0.61
N ILE A 22 -10.70 4.13 1.81
CA ILE A 22 -10.59 5.51 2.30
C ILE A 22 -9.68 6.35 1.39
N ALA A 23 -8.51 5.82 1.05
CA ALA A 23 -7.55 6.51 0.18
C ALA A 23 -8.14 6.80 -1.22
N ARG A 24 -8.80 5.81 -1.84
CA ARG A 24 -9.47 6.02 -3.14
C ARG A 24 -10.61 7.03 -3.04
N PHE A 25 -11.43 6.93 -2.00
CA PHE A 25 -12.52 7.90 -1.77
C PHE A 25 -12.00 9.33 -1.67
N LEU A 26 -10.95 9.56 -0.87
CA LEU A 26 -10.34 10.89 -0.74
C LEU A 26 -9.62 11.32 -2.04
N ALA A 27 -8.99 10.39 -2.75
CA ALA A 27 -8.35 10.69 -4.03
C ALA A 27 -9.38 11.19 -5.06
N HIS A 28 -10.60 10.65 -5.06
CA HIS A 28 -11.69 11.17 -5.89
C HIS A 28 -12.13 12.57 -5.46
N GLN A 29 -12.36 12.77 -4.16
CA GLN A 29 -12.81 14.05 -3.60
C GLN A 29 -11.82 15.20 -3.88
N PHE A 30 -10.51 14.90 -3.89
CA PHE A 30 -9.46 15.89 -4.12
C PHE A 30 -8.89 15.87 -5.56
N HIS A 31 -9.55 15.18 -6.49
CA HIS A 31 -9.13 15.11 -7.90
C HIS A 31 -7.71 14.55 -8.12
N LEU A 32 -7.30 13.60 -7.28
CA LEU A 32 -6.02 12.88 -7.33
C LEU A 32 -6.12 11.50 -7.99
N ALA A 33 -7.33 11.04 -8.33
CA ALA A 33 -7.58 9.71 -8.91
C ALA A 33 -7.41 9.64 -10.45
N GLY A 34 -6.89 10.69 -11.11
CA GLY A 34 -6.77 10.76 -12.58
C GLY A 34 -7.98 11.42 -13.26
N LYS A 35 -7.84 11.77 -14.54
CA LYS A 35 -8.86 12.54 -15.28
C LYS A 35 -9.87 11.67 -16.03
N ASN A 36 -9.51 10.42 -16.29
CA ASN A 36 -10.34 9.45 -17.01
C ASN A 36 -10.23 8.07 -16.37
N ASN A 37 -11.19 7.19 -16.68
CA ASN A 37 -11.27 5.85 -16.09
C ASN A 37 -9.99 5.02 -16.30
N LEU A 38 -9.29 5.24 -17.42
CA LEU A 38 -8.07 4.51 -17.73
C LEU A 38 -6.89 4.98 -16.85
N GLU A 39 -6.71 6.29 -16.67
CA GLU A 39 -5.72 6.87 -15.76
C GLU A 39 -5.97 6.45 -14.32
N GLN A 40 -7.24 6.44 -13.91
CA GLN A 40 -7.61 5.95 -12.59
C GLN A 40 -7.20 4.50 -12.38
N ALA A 41 -7.56 3.61 -13.31
CA ALA A 41 -7.18 2.20 -13.23
C ALA A 41 -5.65 2.02 -13.15
N LYS A 42 -4.88 2.85 -13.84
CA LYS A 42 -3.41 2.84 -13.79
C LYS A 42 -2.89 3.27 -12.42
N ILE A 43 -3.43 4.36 -11.85
CA ILE A 43 -3.05 4.84 -10.51
C ILE A 43 -3.40 3.80 -9.44
N GLU A 44 -4.57 3.18 -9.54
CA GLU A 44 -5.01 2.12 -8.64
C GLU A 44 -4.09 0.91 -8.72
N ALA A 45 -3.67 0.50 -9.92
CA ALA A 45 -2.72 -0.60 -10.10
C ALA A 45 -1.35 -0.32 -9.42
N VAL A 46 -0.85 0.92 -9.49
CA VAL A 46 0.37 1.33 -8.75
C VAL A 46 0.16 1.26 -7.24
N ALA A 47 -0.97 1.78 -6.77
CA ALA A 47 -1.29 1.83 -5.34
C ALA A 47 -1.47 0.43 -4.73
N ASP A 48 -2.10 -0.47 -5.47
CA ASP A 48 -2.31 -1.87 -5.05
C ASP A 48 -0.99 -2.64 -5.05
N THR A 49 -0.15 -2.48 -6.10
CA THR A 49 1.21 -3.07 -6.13
C THR A 49 2.05 -2.61 -4.94
N THR A 50 1.96 -1.32 -4.60
CA THR A 50 2.66 -0.75 -3.42
C THR A 50 2.12 -1.34 -2.13
N THR A 51 0.80 -1.53 -2.03
CA THR A 51 0.15 -2.13 -0.86
C THR A 51 0.56 -3.60 -0.68
N ASP A 52 0.64 -4.37 -1.77
CA ASP A 52 1.12 -5.75 -1.74
C ASP A 52 2.57 -5.83 -1.28
N LEU A 53 3.42 -4.91 -1.74
CA LEU A 53 4.80 -4.79 -1.30
C LEU A 53 4.89 -4.47 0.19
N LEU A 54 4.08 -3.51 0.66
CA LEU A 54 3.98 -3.17 2.09
C LEU A 54 3.42 -4.32 2.93
N ASN A 55 2.51 -5.14 2.40
CA ASN A 55 2.00 -6.31 3.10
C ASN A 55 3.04 -7.42 3.16
N LYS A 56 3.87 -7.59 2.11
CA LYS A 56 4.99 -8.55 2.08
C LYS A 56 6.08 -8.16 3.09
N PHE A 57 6.42 -6.87 3.18
CA PHE A 57 7.53 -6.41 4.04
C PHE A 57 7.10 -5.84 5.40
N GLY A 58 5.85 -5.46 5.57
CA GLY A 58 5.30 -4.88 6.81
C GLY A 58 5.52 -5.76 8.04
N PRO A 59 5.28 -7.08 7.98
CA PRO A 59 5.60 -7.98 9.09
C PRO A 59 7.09 -8.01 9.41
N ILE A 60 7.96 -7.94 8.40
CA ILE A 60 9.42 -7.93 8.56
C ILE A 60 9.85 -6.64 9.27
N ILE A 61 9.35 -5.48 8.82
CA ILE A 61 9.64 -4.17 9.42
C ILE A 61 9.12 -4.13 10.87
N CYS A 62 7.90 -4.60 11.11
CA CYS A 62 7.30 -4.61 12.44
C CYS A 62 8.04 -5.55 13.41
N GLN A 63 8.52 -6.70 12.92
CA GLN A 63 9.38 -7.61 13.69
C GLN A 63 10.75 -7.00 14.02
N ILE A 64 11.37 -6.28 13.08
CA ILE A 64 12.66 -5.58 13.30
C ILE A 64 12.52 -4.48 14.35
N LEU A 65 11.42 -3.72 14.32
CA LEU A 65 11.15 -2.64 15.26
C LEU A 65 10.92 -3.15 16.69
N ASN A 66 10.30 -4.33 16.84
CA ASN A 66 10.00 -4.93 18.15
C ASN A 66 11.18 -5.74 18.74
N ASP A 67 12.06 -6.32 17.92
CA ASP A 67 13.19 -7.13 18.40
C ASP A 67 14.44 -6.98 17.52
N LYS A 68 15.43 -6.21 18.01
CA LYS A 68 16.67 -5.90 17.29
C LYS A 68 17.59 -7.12 17.03
N ARG A 69 17.31 -8.30 17.59
CA ARG A 69 18.22 -9.46 17.50
C ARG A 69 18.04 -10.32 16.25
N LYS A 70 16.89 -10.24 15.55
CA LYS A 70 16.60 -11.03 14.33
C LYS A 70 16.89 -10.31 13.01
N ILE A 71 17.38 -9.07 13.08
CA ILE A 71 17.67 -8.19 11.95
C ILE A 71 18.44 -8.93 10.85
N PHE A 72 19.48 -9.69 11.20
CA PHE A 72 20.42 -10.30 10.25
C PHE A 72 19.84 -11.35 9.30
N LYS A 73 18.84 -12.15 9.73
CA LYS A 73 18.19 -13.15 8.85
C LYS A 73 17.18 -12.49 7.91
N SER A 74 16.42 -11.55 8.45
CA SER A 74 15.36 -10.85 7.72
C SER A 74 15.91 -9.82 6.73
N THR A 75 17.04 -9.18 7.03
CA THR A 75 17.74 -8.28 6.09
C THR A 75 18.26 -9.02 4.87
N LYS A 76 18.70 -10.27 5.00
CA LYS A 76 19.18 -11.06 3.86
C LYS A 76 18.03 -11.52 2.93
N SER A 77 16.86 -11.83 3.50
CA SER A 77 15.66 -12.09 2.70
C SER A 77 15.16 -10.81 2.04
N LEU A 78 15.15 -9.69 2.78
CA LEU A 78 14.79 -8.38 2.24
C LEU A 78 15.74 -7.96 1.11
N GLU A 79 17.06 -8.15 1.26
CA GLU A 79 18.06 -7.83 0.24
C GLU A 79 17.88 -8.65 -1.06
N ASN A 80 17.35 -9.87 -0.96
CA ASN A 80 17.02 -10.69 -2.12
C ASN A 80 15.65 -10.33 -2.74
N ASP A 81 14.65 -10.01 -1.92
CA ASP A 81 13.27 -9.74 -2.36
C ASP A 81 13.03 -8.28 -2.79
N LEU A 82 13.84 -7.35 -2.28
CA LEU A 82 13.71 -5.91 -2.53
C LEU A 82 14.07 -5.51 -3.97
N PRO A 83 15.15 -6.04 -4.61
CA PRO A 83 15.44 -5.77 -6.01
C PRO A 83 14.30 -6.21 -6.92
N ASP A 84 13.70 -7.38 -6.66
CA ASP A 84 12.59 -7.91 -7.44
C ASP A 84 11.33 -7.05 -7.29
N GLY A 85 10.98 -6.70 -6.04
CA GLY A 85 9.84 -5.81 -5.78
C GLY A 85 10.02 -4.41 -6.36
N LEU A 86 11.23 -3.87 -6.29
CA LEU A 86 11.57 -2.57 -6.87
C LEU A 86 11.60 -2.61 -8.40
N HIS A 87 12.06 -3.71 -9.00
CA HIS A 87 12.05 -3.90 -10.44
C HIS A 87 10.61 -4.00 -10.99
N ILE A 88 9.71 -4.65 -10.25
CA ILE A 88 8.27 -4.68 -10.60
C ILE A 88 7.70 -3.26 -10.56
N ALA A 89 7.95 -2.52 -9.48
CA ALA A 89 7.49 -1.13 -9.39
C ALA A 89 8.10 -0.23 -10.47
N SER A 90 9.41 -0.36 -10.76
CA SER A 90 10.10 0.47 -11.76
C SER A 90 9.69 0.13 -13.18
N SER A 91 9.54 -1.16 -13.51
CA SER A 91 9.05 -1.59 -14.83
C SER A 91 7.63 -1.11 -15.10
N PHE A 92 6.80 -1.07 -14.06
CA PHE A 92 5.45 -0.52 -14.15
C PHE A 92 5.45 1.00 -14.29
N ILE A 93 6.29 1.72 -13.55
CA ILE A 93 6.45 3.18 -13.68
C ILE A 93 6.99 3.55 -15.07
N SER A 94 7.94 2.77 -15.63
CA SER A 94 8.48 3.00 -16.98
C SER A 94 7.48 2.74 -18.11
N GLN A 95 6.34 2.12 -17.85
CA GLN A 95 5.27 1.93 -18.85
C GLN A 95 4.35 3.16 -18.99
N TYR A 96 4.57 4.21 -18.18
CA TYR A 96 3.83 5.47 -18.19
C TYR A 96 4.74 6.66 -18.50
#